data_AF-A0A010QZE7-F1
#
_entry.id   AF-A0A010QZE7-F1
#
_cell.length_a   1.000
_cell.length_b   1.000
_cell.length_c   1.000
_cell.angle_alpha   90.00
_cell.angle_beta   90.00
_cell.angle_gamma   90.00
#
_symmetry.space_group_name_H-M   'P 1'
#
loop_
_entity.id
_entity.type
_entity.pdbx_description
1 polymer ?
#
loop_
_entity_poly.entity_id
_entity_poly.type
_entity_poly.pdbx_seq_one_letter_code
_entity_poly.pdbx_strand_id
1 'polypeptide(L)'
;MGSPLKHDHHVGEDRHVVRDDASGEEVGVVKQQEVYAFDESRKIGVTGAVFLILNKMIGTGIFSTPSGIFQSTGSVGVALMLWVIGGVLTFCGMSVFLEFGLAIPRSGGEKNYLERAYKHPKYLATCVLASQMILLGFSSGNSLAFGRYILFASGSESPDGWTARGIGIAGATFAVGIHAITPKWGIRLFNVLGVFKVIVLLFIVFSGFAALAGRRRVPNPHNFDNAFRIEEGEGYGNGGVYGYATALLRIIYSYKGWENANYVVGELKNPRKTLAIAAPLAIGGVTILYVLANVAYFAAIPKTELATSEVIVAGVFFRNVFGNSAGARALPAFVAISNLGNVLAVSFAHARLNQELAKEGLLPFSTFWASNKPFNAPAAALFLHWIVTVIVLVAPPAGPAYNFITDLYTYPGAWINAFVGIGLLYLQWNKRENWTSPWHTYFPITILYVLANVFLCIVPFIPPTGSWTAEGYPYYVFPIVGVGVLLLGGVYWGFWTKIFPAIGGYKVVAERTYDEEGHEVIRYRKVSTKHGHSGPID
;
A
#
# COMPACT_ATOMS: atom_id res chain seq x y z
N MET A 1 -3.67 -57.28 -6.00
CA MET A 1 -3.55 -56.15 -5.06
C MET A 1 -3.07 -54.95 -5.84
N GLY A 2 -3.91 -53.92 -5.94
CA GLY A 2 -3.90 -52.91 -6.99
C GLY A 2 -2.76 -51.89 -6.89
N SER A 3 -2.17 -51.61 -8.05
CA SER A 3 -1.25 -50.49 -8.31
C SER A 3 -2.01 -49.15 -8.24
N PRO A 4 -1.38 -48.05 -7.79
CA PRO A 4 -2.02 -46.73 -7.81
C PRO A 4 -2.12 -46.25 -9.27
N LEU A 5 -3.33 -45.86 -9.66
CA LEU A 5 -3.61 -45.22 -10.95
C LEU A 5 -2.91 -43.85 -10.98
N LYS A 6 -1.99 -43.68 -11.92
CA LYS A 6 -1.53 -42.36 -12.37
C LYS A 6 -2.70 -41.68 -13.09
N HIS A 7 -3.18 -40.56 -12.55
CA HIS A 7 -4.02 -39.66 -13.33
C HIS A 7 -3.11 -38.80 -14.21
N ASP A 8 -2.94 -39.23 -15.47
CA ASP A 8 -2.48 -38.35 -16.53
C ASP A 8 -3.59 -37.32 -16.81
N HIS A 9 -3.33 -36.06 -16.47
CA HIS A 9 -4.21 -34.96 -16.86
C HIS A 9 -3.97 -34.65 -18.34
N HIS A 10 -4.73 -35.30 -19.21
CA HIS A 10 -4.99 -34.76 -20.53
C HIS A 10 -5.78 -33.46 -20.36
N VAL A 11 -5.16 -32.35 -20.78
CA VAL A 11 -5.85 -31.06 -20.98
C VAL A 11 -6.74 -31.24 -22.21
N GLY A 12 -8.02 -31.56 -21.97
CA GLY A 12 -9.05 -31.47 -22.99
C GLY A 12 -9.38 -29.99 -23.24
N GLU A 13 -9.35 -29.56 -24.50
CA GLU A 13 -9.95 -28.29 -24.93
C GLU A 13 -11.48 -28.39 -24.82
N ASP A 14 -12.05 -28.10 -23.65
CA ASP A 14 -13.50 -27.95 -23.54
C ASP A 14 -13.90 -26.59 -24.15
N ARG A 15 -14.38 -26.65 -25.40
CA ARG A 15 -14.95 -25.51 -26.13
C ARG A 15 -16.39 -25.28 -25.65
N HIS A 16 -16.59 -24.28 -24.80
CA HIS A 16 -17.93 -23.80 -24.47
C HIS A 16 -18.40 -22.78 -25.50
N VAL A 17 -19.37 -23.20 -26.31
CA VAL A 17 -20.10 -22.36 -27.26
C VAL A 17 -21.23 -21.67 -26.50
N VAL A 18 -21.24 -20.34 -26.49
CA VAL A 18 -22.36 -19.54 -25.96
C VAL A 18 -23.31 -19.26 -27.12
N ARG A 19 -24.57 -19.70 -26.99
CA ARG A 19 -25.64 -19.46 -27.96
C ARG A 19 -26.59 -18.41 -27.42
N ASP A 20 -27.08 -17.55 -28.30
CA ASP A 20 -28.15 -16.60 -27.97
C ASP A 20 -29.49 -17.32 -27.84
N ASP A 21 -30.16 -17.16 -26.70
CA ASP A 21 -31.42 -17.85 -26.38
C ASP A 21 -32.60 -17.40 -27.28
N ALA A 22 -32.45 -16.28 -28.02
CA ALA A 22 -33.48 -15.77 -28.93
C ALA A 22 -33.28 -16.15 -30.41
N SER A 23 -32.03 -16.36 -30.86
CA SER A 23 -31.71 -16.53 -32.29
C SER A 23 -30.95 -17.81 -32.62
N GLY A 24 -30.39 -18.52 -31.63
CA GLY A 24 -29.61 -19.74 -31.83
C GLY A 24 -28.26 -19.54 -32.55
N GLU A 25 -27.88 -18.31 -32.88
CA GLU A 25 -26.60 -17.99 -33.52
C GLU A 25 -25.43 -18.05 -32.52
N GLU A 26 -24.26 -18.51 -32.99
CA GLU A 26 -23.01 -18.49 -32.22
C GLU A 26 -22.51 -17.05 -32.08
N VAL A 27 -22.63 -16.46 -30.89
CA VAL A 27 -22.24 -15.05 -30.64
C VAL A 27 -20.76 -14.90 -30.24
N GLY A 28 -20.01 -16.00 -30.15
CA GLY A 28 -18.56 -15.99 -30.01
C GLY A 28 -17.99 -17.12 -29.14
N VAL A 29 -16.70 -17.35 -29.31
CA VAL A 29 -15.90 -18.32 -28.54
C VAL A 29 -15.29 -17.60 -27.34
N VAL A 30 -15.67 -17.99 -26.12
CA VAL A 30 -14.95 -17.56 -24.92
C VAL A 30 -13.60 -18.28 -24.92
N LYS A 31 -12.54 -17.60 -25.40
CA LYS A 31 -11.15 -18.06 -25.18
C LYS A 31 -10.90 -18.07 -23.67
N GLN A 32 -10.96 -19.27 -23.09
CA GLN A 32 -10.38 -19.68 -21.82
C GLN A 32 -10.40 -18.60 -20.72
N GLN A 33 -11.53 -18.51 -20.02
CA GLN A 33 -11.55 -17.84 -18.72
C GLN A 33 -10.83 -18.78 -17.73
N GLU A 34 -9.56 -18.49 -17.42
CA GLU A 34 -8.86 -19.17 -16.32
C GLU A 34 -9.71 -19.00 -15.05
N VAL A 35 -10.25 -20.11 -14.56
CA VAL A 35 -10.92 -20.18 -13.26
C VAL A 35 -9.84 -19.98 -12.21
N TYR A 36 -9.75 -18.77 -11.65
CA TYR A 36 -8.87 -18.45 -10.52
C TYR A 36 -9.44 -18.97 -9.19
N ALA A 37 -10.05 -20.16 -9.17
CA ALA A 37 -10.46 -20.80 -7.94
C ALA A 37 -9.21 -21.37 -7.26
N PHE A 38 -8.80 -20.73 -6.16
CA PHE A 38 -7.74 -21.28 -5.33
C PHE A 38 -8.29 -22.50 -4.59
N ASP A 39 -7.63 -23.65 -4.76
CA ASP A 39 -7.80 -24.82 -3.91
C ASP A 39 -7.92 -24.41 -2.42
N GLU A 40 -8.99 -24.86 -1.75
CA GLU A 40 -9.30 -24.56 -0.35
C GLU A 40 -8.13 -24.85 0.61
N SER A 41 -7.29 -25.85 0.29
CA SER A 41 -6.09 -26.16 1.07
C SER A 41 -5.02 -25.06 1.04
N ARG A 42 -5.08 -24.16 0.06
CA ARG A 42 -4.15 -23.05 -0.13
C ARG A 42 -4.68 -21.71 0.41
N LYS A 43 -5.94 -21.66 0.88
CA LYS A 43 -6.54 -20.43 1.39
C LYS A 43 -5.95 -20.01 2.74
N ILE A 44 -5.80 -18.70 2.92
CA ILE A 44 -5.18 -18.05 4.07
C ILE A 44 -6.19 -17.94 5.22
N GLY A 45 -5.90 -18.58 6.36
CA GLY A 45 -6.70 -18.45 7.58
C GLY A 45 -6.39 -17.18 8.38
N VAL A 46 -7.07 -17.01 9.52
CA VAL A 46 -6.92 -15.84 10.44
C VAL A 46 -5.47 -15.48 10.72
N THR A 47 -4.66 -16.44 11.20
CA THR A 47 -3.26 -16.19 11.54
C THR A 47 -2.44 -15.73 10.33
N GLY A 48 -2.66 -16.36 9.17
CA GLY A 48 -2.00 -15.96 7.93
C GLY A 48 -2.41 -14.56 7.48
N ALA A 49 -3.69 -14.20 7.64
CA ALA A 49 -4.19 -12.87 7.31
C ALA A 49 -3.66 -11.80 8.27
N VAL A 50 -3.53 -12.10 9.57
CA VAL A 50 -2.87 -11.20 10.54
C VAL A 50 -1.45 -10.91 10.09
N PHE A 51 -0.65 -11.94 9.82
CA PHE A 51 0.73 -11.73 9.34
C PHE A 51 0.77 -11.03 7.99
N LEU A 52 -0.13 -11.33 7.06
CA LEU A 52 -0.21 -10.62 5.79
C LEU A 52 -0.37 -9.10 6.00
N ILE A 53 -1.24 -8.69 6.92
CA ILE A 53 -1.45 -7.28 7.28
C ILE A 53 -0.21 -6.71 7.97
N LEU A 54 0.27 -7.35 9.04
CA LEU A 54 1.45 -6.93 9.80
C LEU A 54 2.67 -6.72 8.89
N ASN A 55 2.89 -7.62 7.93
CA ASN A 55 4.06 -7.61 7.07
C ASN A 55 4.12 -6.41 6.14
N LYS A 56 2.95 -5.95 5.66
CA LYS A 56 2.85 -4.77 4.80
C LYS A 56 2.82 -3.48 5.63
N MET A 57 2.17 -3.48 6.80
CA MET A 57 2.17 -2.32 7.70
C MET A 57 3.57 -2.01 8.24
N ILE A 58 4.27 -3.03 8.76
CA ILE A 58 5.61 -2.86 9.32
C ILE A 58 6.60 -2.71 8.15
N GLY A 59 6.94 -1.47 7.84
CA GLY A 59 7.91 -1.08 6.82
C GLY A 59 8.79 0.05 7.31
N THR A 60 9.33 0.82 6.38
CA THR A 60 10.24 1.92 6.72
C THR A 60 9.64 2.98 7.62
N GLY A 61 8.31 3.14 7.62
CA GLY A 61 7.61 4.19 8.36
C GLY A 61 8.09 4.28 9.80
N ILE A 62 7.92 3.22 10.58
CA ILE A 62 8.31 3.22 12.01
C ILE A 62 9.82 3.38 12.27
N PHE A 63 10.67 3.15 11.27
CA PHE A 63 12.12 3.30 11.41
C PHE A 63 12.64 4.65 10.90
N SER A 64 11.80 5.45 10.23
CA SER A 64 12.22 6.68 9.51
C SER A 64 11.36 7.89 9.87
N THR A 65 10.02 7.76 9.83
CA THR A 65 9.10 8.88 10.05
C THR A 65 9.14 9.51 11.45
N PRO A 66 9.55 8.83 12.55
CA PRO A 66 9.69 9.50 13.84
C PRO A 66 10.55 10.77 13.79
N SER A 67 11.61 10.77 12.97
CA SER A 67 12.46 11.94 12.74
C SER A 67 11.65 13.12 12.18
N GLY A 68 10.98 12.91 11.05
CA GLY A 68 10.19 13.94 10.37
C GLY A 68 8.96 14.39 11.17
N ILE A 69 8.31 13.49 11.91
CA ILE A 69 7.18 13.82 12.79
C ILE A 69 7.66 14.74 13.91
N PHE A 70 8.74 14.37 14.61
CA PHE A 70 9.29 15.18 15.69
C PHE A 70 9.84 16.53 15.19
N GLN A 71 10.51 16.54 14.04
CA GLN A 71 10.95 17.77 13.37
C GLN A 71 9.79 18.75 13.18
N SER A 72 8.63 18.23 12.79
CA SER A 72 7.46 19.07 12.50
C SER A 72 6.74 19.55 13.77
N THR A 73 6.73 18.74 14.84
CA THR A 73 5.96 19.07 16.06
C THR A 73 6.77 19.78 17.14
N GLY A 74 8.08 19.56 17.21
CA GLY A 74 8.96 20.07 18.28
C GLY A 74 8.58 19.64 19.70
N SER A 75 7.69 18.65 19.84
CA SER A 75 7.17 18.19 21.12
C SER A 75 7.03 16.68 21.14
N VAL A 76 7.63 16.05 22.15
CA VAL A 76 7.70 14.59 22.33
C VAL A 76 6.31 14.02 22.59
N GLY A 77 5.57 14.62 23.51
CA GLY A 77 4.22 14.24 23.89
C GLY A 77 3.25 14.40 22.72
N VAL A 78 3.35 15.50 21.96
CA VAL A 78 2.55 15.70 20.75
C VAL A 78 2.88 14.65 19.69
N ALA A 79 4.16 14.36 19.43
CA ALA A 79 4.56 13.33 18.48
C ALA A 79 3.96 11.96 18.86
N LEU A 80 4.04 11.56 20.14
CA LEU A 80 3.44 10.31 20.64
C LEU A 80 1.91 10.31 20.50
N MET A 81 1.24 11.42 20.81
CA MET A 81 -0.21 11.54 20.64
C MET A 81 -0.62 11.40 19.18
N LEU A 82 0.15 11.95 18.25
CA LEU A 82 -0.14 11.77 16.83
C LEU A 82 -0.05 10.30 16.40
N TRP A 83 0.88 9.49 16.94
CA TRP A 83 0.91 8.04 16.68
C TRP A 83 -0.36 7.34 17.17
N VAL A 84 -0.86 7.71 18.36
CA VAL A 84 -2.15 7.19 18.88
C VAL A 84 -3.30 7.61 17.97
N ILE A 85 -3.36 8.89 17.57
CA ILE A 85 -4.36 9.41 16.64
C ILE A 85 -4.29 8.67 15.30
N GLY A 86 -3.10 8.41 14.77
CA GLY A 86 -2.89 7.62 13.56
C GLY A 86 -3.47 6.22 13.67
N GLY A 87 -3.26 5.54 14.80
CA GLY A 87 -3.89 4.25 15.10
C GLY A 87 -5.41 4.33 15.11
N VAL A 88 -6.00 5.34 15.78
CA VAL A 88 -7.45 5.56 15.81
C VAL A 88 -8.02 5.80 14.40
N LEU A 89 -7.40 6.68 13.61
CA LEU A 89 -7.82 6.96 12.24
C LEU A 89 -7.71 5.71 11.34
N THR A 90 -6.69 4.88 11.58
CA THR A 90 -6.52 3.59 10.90
C THR A 90 -7.64 2.62 11.26
N PHE A 91 -8.08 2.57 12.52
CA PHE A 91 -9.26 1.79 12.93
C PHE A 91 -10.55 2.30 12.29
N CYS A 92 -10.73 3.62 12.13
CA CYS A 92 -11.88 4.16 11.42
C CYS A 92 -11.88 3.71 9.95
N GLY A 93 -10.74 3.81 9.26
CA GLY A 93 -10.59 3.32 7.88
C GLY A 93 -10.81 1.82 7.76
N MET A 94 -10.27 1.03 8.70
CA MET A 94 -10.50 -0.41 8.78
C MET A 94 -11.99 -0.72 8.90
N SER A 95 -12.75 -0.02 9.75
CA SER A 95 -14.20 -0.27 9.87
C SER A 95 -14.91 -0.03 8.53
N VAL A 96 -14.62 1.09 7.86
CA VAL A 96 -15.20 1.42 6.54
C VAL A 96 -14.90 0.31 5.53
N PHE A 97 -13.66 -0.16 5.50
CA PHE A 97 -13.24 -1.22 4.58
C PHE A 97 -13.79 -2.60 4.97
N LEU A 98 -14.00 -2.89 6.26
CA LEU A 98 -14.67 -4.13 6.69
C LEU A 98 -16.12 -4.14 6.22
N GLU A 99 -16.85 -3.03 6.35
CA GLU A 99 -18.23 -2.95 5.86
C GLU A 99 -18.31 -3.26 4.37
N PHE A 100 -17.43 -2.66 3.57
CA PHE A 100 -17.35 -2.96 2.15
C PHE A 100 -16.86 -4.38 1.86
N GLY A 101 -15.75 -4.81 2.45
CA GLY A 101 -15.09 -6.10 2.16
C GLY A 101 -15.91 -7.30 2.61
N LEU A 102 -16.77 -7.15 3.63
CA LEU A 102 -17.69 -8.20 4.03
C LEU A 102 -18.99 -8.25 3.21
N ALA A 103 -19.41 -7.10 2.67
CA ALA A 103 -20.52 -7.01 1.73
C ALA A 103 -20.13 -7.45 0.31
N ILE A 104 -18.89 -7.19 -0.09
CA ILE A 104 -18.33 -7.45 -1.42
C ILE A 104 -17.04 -8.26 -1.24
N PRO A 105 -17.12 -9.58 -0.93
CA PRO A 105 -15.97 -10.39 -0.54
C PRO A 105 -15.09 -10.80 -1.73
N ARG A 106 -14.51 -9.82 -2.41
CA ARG A 106 -13.73 -10.01 -3.64
C ARG A 106 -12.39 -9.30 -3.60
N SER A 107 -11.43 -9.92 -4.27
CA SER A 107 -10.13 -9.33 -4.53
C SER A 107 -10.27 -8.04 -5.34
N GLY A 108 -9.52 -7.00 -4.98
CA GLY A 108 -9.49 -5.71 -5.68
C GLY A 108 -9.71 -4.47 -4.79
N GLY A 109 -10.12 -4.65 -3.52
CA GLY A 109 -10.22 -3.58 -2.54
C GLY A 109 -11.02 -2.36 -3.01
N GLU A 110 -10.38 -1.18 -2.99
CA GLU A 110 -11.01 0.11 -3.34
C GLU A 110 -11.63 0.10 -4.73
N LYS A 111 -11.09 -0.69 -5.67
CA LYS A 111 -11.65 -0.86 -7.02
C LYS A 111 -13.13 -1.26 -6.95
N ASN A 112 -13.39 -2.36 -6.24
CA ASN A 112 -14.73 -2.92 -6.09
C ASN A 112 -15.65 -1.95 -5.32
N TYR A 113 -15.10 -1.22 -4.35
CA TYR A 113 -15.87 -0.32 -3.49
C TYR A 113 -16.30 0.93 -4.26
N LEU A 114 -15.37 1.52 -5.00
CA LEU A 114 -15.62 2.68 -5.84
C LEU A 114 -16.57 2.36 -7.00
N GLU A 115 -16.44 1.19 -7.64
CA GLU A 115 -17.38 0.77 -8.69
C GLU A 115 -18.80 0.58 -8.18
N ARG A 116 -18.96 0.07 -6.95
CA ARG A 116 -20.27 -0.09 -6.31
C ARG A 116 -20.89 1.26 -5.95
N ALA A 117 -20.09 2.21 -5.48
CA ALA A 117 -20.56 3.53 -5.02
C ALA A 117 -20.76 4.53 -6.18
N TYR A 118 -19.85 4.56 -7.16
CA TYR A 118 -19.78 5.56 -8.23
C TYR A 118 -20.06 4.93 -9.59
N LYS A 119 -21.34 4.69 -9.88
CA LYS A 119 -21.81 4.03 -11.12
C LYS A 119 -21.80 4.94 -12.36
N HIS A 120 -21.75 6.26 -12.18
CA HIS A 120 -21.84 7.25 -13.25
C HIS A 120 -20.82 8.39 -13.07
N PRO A 121 -20.06 8.75 -14.12
CA PRO A 121 -19.89 8.05 -15.39
C PRO A 121 -19.23 6.67 -15.20
N LYS A 122 -19.64 5.67 -15.99
CA LYS A 122 -19.08 4.31 -15.91
C LYS A 122 -17.56 4.33 -16.10
N TYR A 123 -16.83 3.58 -15.29
CA TYR A 123 -15.36 3.38 -15.30
C TYR A 123 -14.51 4.57 -14.88
N LEU A 124 -15.10 5.76 -14.66
CA LEU A 124 -14.31 6.94 -14.31
C LEU A 124 -13.54 6.70 -13.00
N ALA A 125 -14.22 6.22 -11.97
CA ALA A 125 -13.59 5.93 -10.68
C ALA A 125 -12.49 4.86 -10.79
N THR A 126 -12.72 3.81 -11.58
CA THR A 126 -11.73 2.76 -11.84
C THR A 126 -10.50 3.30 -12.60
N CYS A 127 -10.69 4.20 -13.58
CA CYS A 127 -9.58 4.83 -14.30
C CYS A 127 -8.77 5.78 -13.41
N VAL A 128 -9.43 6.54 -12.54
CA VAL A 128 -8.77 7.40 -11.55
C VAL A 128 -7.95 6.55 -10.57
N LEU A 129 -8.54 5.48 -10.02
CA LEU A 129 -7.82 4.53 -9.18
C LEU A 129 -6.64 3.88 -9.92
N ALA A 130 -6.85 3.42 -11.15
CA ALA A 130 -5.83 2.78 -11.96
C ALA A 130 -4.64 3.71 -12.20
N SER A 131 -4.88 4.98 -12.53
CA SER A 131 -3.82 5.97 -12.73
C SER A 131 -2.94 6.12 -11.49
N GLN A 132 -3.53 6.21 -10.29
CA GLN A 132 -2.77 6.22 -9.05
C GLN A 132 -2.01 4.92 -8.84
N MET A 133 -2.67 3.77 -8.95
CA MET A 133 -2.07 2.48 -8.60
C MET A 133 -0.94 2.08 -9.54
N ILE A 134 -1.08 2.40 -10.83
CA ILE A 134 -0.06 2.11 -11.83
C ILE A 134 1.09 3.10 -11.72
N LEU A 135 0.83 4.42 -11.65
CA LEU A 135 1.89 5.43 -11.75
C LEU A 135 2.52 5.80 -10.42
N LEU A 136 1.80 5.61 -9.31
CA LEU A 136 2.23 5.98 -7.97
C LEU A 136 2.22 4.80 -6.99
N GLY A 137 1.81 3.60 -7.40
CA GLY A 137 1.92 2.39 -6.57
C GLY A 137 3.31 1.77 -6.66
N PHE A 138 4.28 2.30 -5.90
CA PHE A 138 5.69 1.88 -5.94
C PHE A 138 6.25 1.45 -4.58
N SER A 139 7.41 0.78 -4.60
CA SER A 139 8.15 0.39 -3.38
C SER A 139 9.34 1.31 -3.04
N SER A 140 9.49 2.46 -3.73
CA SER A 140 10.71 3.27 -3.73
C SER A 140 11.17 3.75 -2.35
N GLY A 141 10.26 4.14 -1.46
CA GLY A 141 10.62 4.55 -0.08
C GLY A 141 11.26 3.40 0.72
N ASN A 142 10.67 2.20 0.63
CA ASN A 142 11.22 1.00 1.27
C ASN A 142 12.54 0.56 0.64
N SER A 143 12.66 0.66 -0.68
CA SER A 143 13.90 0.37 -1.40
C SER A 143 15.03 1.34 -1.04
N LEU A 144 14.75 2.64 -0.95
CA LEU A 144 15.75 3.63 -0.56
C LEU A 144 16.27 3.35 0.84
N ALA A 145 15.37 3.16 1.81
CA ALA A 145 15.77 2.90 3.18
C ALA A 145 16.51 1.56 3.32
N PHE A 146 16.16 0.53 2.55
CA PHE A 146 16.95 -0.70 2.48
C PHE A 146 18.41 -0.37 2.15
N GLY A 147 18.67 0.40 1.10
CA GLY A 147 20.01 0.83 0.73
C GLY A 147 20.70 1.68 1.81
N ARG A 148 19.99 2.66 2.38
CA ARG A 148 20.54 3.53 3.43
C ARG A 148 20.94 2.75 4.68
N TYR A 149 20.12 1.80 5.11
CA TYR A 149 20.40 0.96 6.27
C TYR A 149 21.53 -0.07 6.02
N ILE A 150 21.68 -0.59 4.79
CA ILE A 150 22.83 -1.43 4.44
C ILE A 150 24.14 -0.63 4.54
N LEU A 151 24.17 0.58 3.97
CA LEU A 151 25.36 1.45 4.05
C LEU A 151 25.65 1.89 5.49
N PHE A 152 24.61 2.22 6.25
CA PHE A 152 24.78 2.56 7.66
C PHE A 152 25.35 1.38 8.46
N ALA A 153 24.84 0.16 8.22
CA ALA A 153 25.35 -1.05 8.87
C ALA A 153 26.78 -1.42 8.46
N SER A 154 27.21 -1.05 7.24
CA SER A 154 28.60 -1.23 6.79
C SER A 154 29.56 -0.20 7.36
N GLY A 155 29.07 0.78 8.14
CA GLY A 155 29.88 1.87 8.70
C GLY A 155 30.16 3.01 7.71
N SER A 156 29.37 3.14 6.64
CA SER A 156 29.48 4.29 5.73
C SER A 156 29.15 5.58 6.46
N GLU A 157 30.00 6.60 6.31
CA GLU A 157 29.74 7.95 6.80
C GLU A 157 28.72 8.71 5.95
N SER A 158 28.47 8.24 4.72
CA SER A 158 27.44 8.75 3.83
C SER A 158 26.43 7.64 3.52
N PRO A 159 25.40 7.46 4.37
CA PRO A 159 24.41 6.41 4.20
C PRO A 159 23.33 6.79 3.18
N ASP A 160 23.49 7.85 2.38
CA ASP A 160 22.53 8.26 1.34
C ASP A 160 23.27 8.59 0.02
N GLY A 161 22.52 8.86 -1.04
CA GLY A 161 23.04 9.17 -2.38
C GLY A 161 22.87 8.02 -3.38
N TRP A 162 23.61 8.08 -4.48
CA TRP A 162 23.46 7.14 -5.59
C TRP A 162 23.78 5.69 -5.22
N THR A 163 24.73 5.47 -4.31
CA THR A 163 25.06 4.14 -3.80
C THR A 163 23.88 3.52 -3.06
N ALA A 164 23.21 4.28 -2.17
CA ALA A 164 22.03 3.81 -1.45
C ALA A 164 20.90 3.45 -2.43
N ARG A 165 20.68 4.29 -3.43
CA ARG A 165 19.69 4.05 -4.50
C ARG A 165 20.02 2.81 -5.32
N GLY A 166 21.28 2.61 -5.70
CA GLY A 166 21.73 1.41 -6.42
C GLY A 166 21.46 0.13 -5.63
N ILE A 167 21.76 0.12 -4.32
CA ILE A 167 21.42 -1.00 -3.43
C ILE A 167 19.90 -1.18 -3.32
N GLY A 168 19.14 -0.08 -3.25
CA GLY A 168 17.68 -0.09 -3.26
C GLY A 168 17.08 -0.71 -4.53
N ILE A 169 17.64 -0.37 -5.70
CA ILE A 169 17.27 -0.97 -7.00
C ILE A 169 17.60 -2.46 -7.00
N ALA A 170 18.77 -2.86 -6.50
CA ALA A 170 19.14 -4.27 -6.38
C ALA A 170 18.15 -5.04 -5.50
N GLY A 171 17.75 -4.47 -4.35
CA GLY A 171 16.73 -5.04 -3.46
C GLY A 171 15.35 -5.16 -4.12
N ALA A 172 14.90 -4.13 -4.84
CA ALA A 172 13.65 -4.16 -5.61
C ALA A 172 13.68 -5.20 -6.74
N THR A 173 14.80 -5.27 -7.46
CA THR A 173 15.02 -6.24 -8.54
C THR A 173 15.01 -7.66 -8.02
N PHE A 174 15.67 -7.91 -6.88
CA PHE A 174 15.61 -9.21 -6.20
C PHE A 174 14.17 -9.56 -5.79
N ALA A 175 13.44 -8.63 -5.18
CA ALA A 175 12.07 -8.87 -4.73
C ALA A 175 11.11 -9.18 -5.88
N VAL A 176 11.24 -8.46 -6.99
CA VAL A 176 10.44 -8.68 -8.21
C VAL A 176 10.85 -9.98 -8.88
N GLY A 177 12.16 -10.26 -9.00
CA GLY A 177 12.71 -11.46 -9.61
C GLY A 177 12.29 -12.75 -8.88
N ILE A 178 12.36 -12.77 -7.54
CA ILE A 178 11.96 -13.96 -6.77
C ILE A 178 10.46 -14.24 -6.90
N HIS A 179 9.62 -13.21 -6.94
CA HIS A 179 8.17 -13.36 -7.17
C HIS A 179 7.83 -13.77 -8.59
N ALA A 180 8.58 -13.28 -9.58
CA ALA A 180 8.35 -13.59 -10.98
C ALA A 180 8.82 -15.01 -11.35
N ILE A 181 9.98 -15.44 -10.86
CA ILE A 181 10.62 -16.71 -11.25
C ILE A 181 10.21 -17.85 -10.31
N THR A 182 10.11 -17.57 -9.00
CA THR A 182 9.88 -18.57 -7.95
C THR A 182 8.80 -18.12 -6.97
N PRO A 183 7.54 -17.93 -7.41
CA PRO A 183 6.48 -17.29 -6.61
C PRO A 183 6.26 -17.96 -5.24
N LYS A 184 6.39 -19.28 -5.14
CA LYS A 184 6.27 -20.02 -3.87
C LYS A 184 7.35 -19.62 -2.86
N TRP A 185 8.58 -19.42 -3.31
CA TRP A 185 9.69 -18.99 -2.46
C TRP A 185 9.57 -17.51 -2.10
N GLY A 186 9.10 -16.67 -3.03
CA GLY A 186 8.75 -15.28 -2.73
C GLY A 186 7.75 -15.18 -1.57
N ILE A 187 6.69 -15.99 -1.60
CA ILE A 187 5.69 -16.07 -0.53
C ILE A 187 6.29 -16.53 0.80
N ARG A 188 7.04 -17.63 0.80
CA ARG A 188 7.70 -18.14 2.01
C ARG A 188 8.65 -17.11 2.62
N LEU A 189 9.46 -16.46 1.78
CA LEU A 189 10.44 -15.48 2.23
C LEU A 189 9.76 -14.28 2.88
N PHE A 190 8.76 -13.67 2.24
CA PHE A 190 8.12 -12.51 2.85
C PHE A 190 7.34 -12.86 4.11
N ASN A 191 6.79 -14.08 4.23
CA ASN A 191 6.13 -14.55 5.44
C ASN A 191 7.12 -14.70 6.61
N VAL A 192 8.29 -15.31 6.38
CA VAL A 192 9.35 -15.44 7.38
C VAL A 192 9.88 -14.07 7.80
N LEU A 193 10.15 -13.20 6.82
CA LEU A 193 10.57 -11.83 7.11
C LEU A 193 9.51 -11.08 7.91
N GLY A 194 8.23 -11.35 7.66
CA GLY A 194 7.13 -10.84 8.44
C GLY A 194 7.22 -11.06 9.95
N VAL A 195 7.40 -12.31 10.35
CA VAL A 195 7.62 -12.67 11.76
C VAL A 195 8.87 -12.00 12.31
N PHE A 196 9.95 -12.00 11.52
CA PHE A 196 11.20 -11.36 11.89
C PHE A 196 11.03 -9.85 12.19
N LYS A 197 10.21 -9.12 11.42
CA LYS A 197 9.95 -7.70 11.68
C LYS A 197 9.32 -7.43 13.05
N VAL A 198 8.37 -8.28 13.45
CA VAL A 198 7.73 -8.17 14.77
C VAL A 198 8.76 -8.40 15.87
N ILE A 199 9.67 -9.38 15.69
CA ILE A 199 10.78 -9.63 16.63
C ILE A 199 11.69 -8.42 16.73
N VAL A 200 12.05 -7.79 15.60
CA VAL A 200 12.90 -6.57 15.59
C VAL A 200 12.22 -5.42 16.34
N LEU A 201 10.91 -5.21 16.16
CA LEU A 201 10.19 -4.18 16.92
C LEU A 201 10.12 -4.49 18.41
N LEU A 202 9.85 -5.74 18.79
CA LEU A 202 9.88 -6.14 20.20
C LEU A 202 11.27 -5.93 20.81
N PHE A 203 12.33 -6.25 20.06
CA PHE A 203 13.71 -5.98 20.47
C PHE A 203 13.96 -4.48 20.72
N ILE A 204 13.49 -3.60 19.83
CA ILE A 204 13.55 -2.14 20.03
C ILE A 204 12.79 -1.72 21.29
N VAL A 205 11.56 -2.22 21.47
CA VAL A 205 10.70 -1.89 22.63
C VAL A 205 11.37 -2.29 23.95
N PHE A 206 11.82 -3.53 24.08
CA PHE A 206 12.48 -4.00 25.31
C PHE A 206 13.82 -3.28 25.56
N SER A 207 14.58 -3.00 24.51
CA SER A 207 15.80 -2.17 24.60
C SER A 207 15.47 -0.74 25.04
N GLY A 208 14.33 -0.20 24.61
CA GLY A 208 13.82 1.10 25.05
C GLY A 208 13.49 1.15 26.53
N PHE A 209 12.83 0.11 27.05
CA PHE A 209 12.60 -0.01 28.50
C PHE A 209 13.91 -0.11 29.28
N ALA A 210 14.91 -0.83 28.77
CA ALA A 210 16.24 -0.85 29.37
C ALA A 210 16.90 0.55 29.34
N ALA A 211 16.76 1.30 28.25
CA ALA A 211 17.25 2.66 28.12
C ALA A 211 16.58 3.63 29.13
N LEU A 212 15.26 3.50 29.34
CA LEU A 212 14.54 4.24 30.39
C LEU A 212 15.05 3.90 31.80
N ALA A 213 15.42 2.64 32.03
CA ALA A 213 16.07 2.19 33.26
C ALA A 213 17.55 2.62 33.37
N GLY A 214 18.04 3.50 32.49
CA GLY A 214 19.39 4.04 32.50
C GLY A 214 20.45 3.17 31.81
N ARG A 215 20.07 2.07 31.16
CA ARG A 215 21.00 1.20 30.40
C ARG A 215 21.24 1.77 29.00
N ARG A 216 22.00 2.86 28.95
CA ARG A 216 22.37 3.59 27.72
C ARG A 216 23.89 3.75 27.65
N ARG A 217 24.42 3.96 26.44
CA ARG A 217 25.84 4.35 26.23
C ARG A 217 26.04 5.85 26.08
N VAL A 218 24.93 6.60 26.08
CA VAL A 218 24.91 8.07 26.00
C VAL A 218 24.28 8.66 27.28
N PRO A 219 24.54 9.95 27.59
CA PRO A 219 23.86 10.65 28.67
C PRO A 219 22.33 10.62 28.53
N ASN A 220 21.61 10.89 29.63
CA ASN A 220 20.16 10.97 29.60
C ASN A 220 19.71 12.09 28.65
N PRO A 221 18.88 11.83 27.62
CA PRO A 221 18.38 12.91 26.76
C PRO A 221 17.29 13.76 27.44
N HIS A 222 16.75 13.34 28.59
CA HIS A 222 15.73 14.11 29.34
C HIS A 222 14.48 14.49 28.52
N ASN A 223 14.18 13.69 27.47
CA ASN A 223 13.08 13.96 26.54
C ASN A 223 11.68 13.91 27.18
N PHE A 224 11.54 13.22 28.32
CA PHE A 224 10.26 13.03 29.00
C PHE A 224 9.98 14.04 30.11
N ASP A 225 10.98 14.83 30.54
CA ASP A 225 10.86 15.73 31.70
C ASP A 225 9.81 16.83 31.48
N ASN A 226 9.66 17.30 30.25
CA ASN A 226 8.63 18.27 29.82
C ASN A 226 8.03 17.85 28.48
N ALA A 227 7.55 16.61 28.38
CA ALA A 227 7.23 15.98 27.10
C ALA A 227 6.30 16.80 26.19
N PHE A 228 5.33 17.54 26.75
CA PHE A 228 4.37 18.32 25.96
C PHE A 228 4.84 19.72 25.58
N ARG A 229 5.96 20.21 26.11
CA ARG A 229 6.50 21.52 25.76
C ARG A 229 6.87 21.51 24.28
N ILE A 230 6.34 22.48 23.55
CA ILE A 230 6.76 22.76 22.17
C ILE A 230 8.06 23.56 22.27
N GLU A 231 9.11 23.01 21.67
CA GLU A 231 10.44 23.61 21.63
C GLU A 231 10.84 23.83 20.18
N GLU A 232 11.44 24.99 19.92
CA GLU A 232 12.14 25.28 18.67
C GLU A 232 13.63 25.03 18.90
N GLY A 233 14.25 24.28 17.99
CA GLY A 233 15.65 23.94 18.07
C GLY A 233 16.26 23.71 16.70
N GLU A 234 17.53 23.31 16.67
CA GLU A 234 18.22 23.01 15.42
C GLU A 234 17.54 21.84 14.71
N GLY A 235 16.82 22.14 13.62
CA GLY A 235 16.15 21.15 12.79
C GLY A 235 14.77 20.68 13.28
N TYR A 236 14.15 21.32 14.29
CA TYR A 236 12.78 20.97 14.74
C TYR A 236 11.98 22.15 15.33
N GLY A 237 10.66 22.00 15.39
CA GLY A 237 9.74 22.90 16.11
C GLY A 237 9.11 24.03 15.28
N ASN A 238 9.61 24.29 14.08
CA ASN A 238 9.14 25.38 13.20
C ASN A 238 8.09 24.93 12.16
N GLY A 239 7.31 23.90 12.47
CA GLY A 239 6.39 23.29 11.50
C GLY A 239 5.15 24.12 11.19
N GLY A 240 4.62 24.86 12.17
CA GLY A 240 3.32 25.53 12.05
C GLY A 240 2.20 24.55 11.63
N VAL A 241 1.09 25.07 11.09
CA VAL A 241 -0.05 24.25 10.65
C VAL A 241 0.36 23.24 9.56
N TYR A 242 1.23 23.65 8.64
CA TYR A 242 1.76 22.76 7.60
C TYR A 242 2.51 21.55 8.18
N GLY A 243 3.39 21.78 9.17
CA GLY A 243 4.16 20.73 9.83
C GLY A 243 3.28 19.71 10.54
N TYR A 244 2.19 20.13 11.19
CA TYR A 244 1.23 19.18 11.76
C TYR A 244 0.56 18.31 10.69
N ALA A 245 0.30 18.86 9.51
CA ALA A 245 -0.30 18.13 8.41
C ALA A 245 0.67 17.12 7.79
N THR A 246 1.93 17.51 7.55
CA THR A 246 2.95 16.59 7.05
C THR A 246 3.32 15.52 8.08
N ALA A 247 3.32 15.86 9.38
CA ALA A 247 3.43 14.88 10.45
C ALA A 247 2.31 13.85 10.39
N LEU A 248 1.06 14.29 10.21
CA LEU A 248 -0.08 13.38 10.07
C LEU A 248 0.03 12.53 8.79
N LEU A 249 0.44 13.10 7.65
CA LEU A 249 0.71 12.34 6.42
C LEU A 249 1.73 11.23 6.65
N ARG A 250 2.86 11.54 7.31
CA ARG A 250 3.91 10.58 7.64
C ARG A 250 3.45 9.48 8.59
N ILE A 251 2.55 9.81 9.50
CA ILE A 251 1.92 8.83 10.39
C ILE A 251 1.00 7.91 9.59
N ILE A 252 0.13 8.46 8.74
CA ILE A 252 -0.75 7.65 7.89
C ILE A 252 0.07 6.78 6.94
N TYR A 253 1.17 7.29 6.38
CA TYR A 253 2.13 6.46 5.63
C TYR A 253 2.65 5.29 6.46
N SER A 254 3.01 5.53 7.72
CA SER A 254 3.57 4.51 8.60
C SER A 254 2.57 3.40 8.95
N TYR A 255 1.28 3.74 9.05
CA TYR A 255 0.19 2.80 9.29
C TYR A 255 -0.34 2.13 8.01
N LYS A 256 0.00 2.62 6.81
CA LYS A 256 -0.51 2.09 5.54
C LYS A 256 -0.07 0.64 5.32
N GLY A 257 -0.89 -0.14 4.64
CA GLY A 257 -0.62 -1.54 4.31
C GLY A 257 -1.68 -2.51 4.80
N TRP A 258 -2.54 -2.09 5.73
CA TRP A 258 -3.64 -2.92 6.23
C TRP A 258 -4.71 -3.22 5.18
N GLU A 259 -4.81 -2.38 4.15
CA GLU A 259 -5.75 -2.54 3.05
C GLU A 259 -5.46 -3.79 2.21
N ASN A 260 -4.24 -4.36 2.27
CA ASN A 260 -3.83 -5.49 1.45
C ASN A 260 -4.66 -6.77 1.64
N ALA A 261 -5.24 -6.98 2.81
CA ALA A 261 -6.15 -8.10 3.04
C ALA A 261 -7.40 -8.00 2.15
N ASN A 262 -7.81 -6.78 1.79
CA ASN A 262 -8.91 -6.52 0.86
C ASN A 262 -8.50 -6.75 -0.62
N TYR A 263 -7.21 -6.88 -0.92
CA TYR A 263 -6.74 -7.16 -2.28
C TYR A 263 -6.72 -8.65 -2.58
N VAL A 264 -6.67 -9.49 -1.55
CA VAL A 264 -6.57 -10.96 -1.66
C VAL A 264 -7.74 -11.66 -0.95
N VAL A 265 -8.91 -11.01 -0.87
CA VAL A 265 -10.09 -11.57 -0.18
C VAL A 265 -10.48 -12.95 -0.72
N GLY A 266 -10.39 -13.15 -2.04
CA GLY A 266 -10.66 -14.45 -2.68
C GLY A 266 -9.69 -15.57 -2.27
N GLU A 267 -8.53 -15.22 -1.71
CA GLU A 267 -7.55 -16.18 -1.18
C GLU A 267 -7.77 -16.47 0.31
N LEU A 268 -8.73 -15.83 0.99
CA LEU A 268 -8.96 -16.01 2.42
C LEU A 268 -9.93 -17.17 2.70
N LYS A 269 -9.64 -17.97 3.72
CA LYS A 269 -10.54 -19.00 4.23
C LYS A 269 -11.64 -18.33 5.06
N ASN A 270 -12.91 -18.54 4.72
CA ASN A 270 -14.05 -17.85 5.35
C ASN A 270 -13.80 -16.33 5.49
N PRO A 271 -13.80 -15.59 4.35
CA PRO A 271 -13.36 -14.19 4.32
C PRO A 271 -14.04 -13.29 5.36
N ARG A 272 -15.34 -13.52 5.62
CA ARG A 272 -16.12 -12.78 6.62
C ARG A 272 -15.55 -12.90 8.02
N LYS A 273 -15.35 -14.12 8.50
CA LYS A 273 -14.77 -14.36 9.82
C LYS A 273 -13.31 -13.95 9.87
N THR A 274 -12.55 -14.24 8.82
CA THR A 274 -11.11 -14.01 8.78
C THR A 274 -10.77 -12.52 8.82
N LEU A 275 -11.40 -11.69 7.98
CA LEU A 275 -11.16 -10.24 7.97
C LEU A 275 -11.60 -9.57 9.27
N ALA A 276 -12.78 -9.92 9.78
CA ALA A 276 -13.34 -9.33 11.00
C ALA A 276 -12.47 -9.59 12.25
N ILE A 277 -11.63 -10.63 12.25
CA ILE A 277 -10.72 -10.94 13.36
C ILE A 277 -9.30 -10.44 13.05
N ALA A 278 -8.80 -10.72 11.85
CA ALA A 278 -7.41 -10.47 11.50
C ALA A 278 -7.08 -8.97 11.44
N ALA A 279 -7.97 -8.15 10.85
CA ALA A 279 -7.69 -6.73 10.67
C ALA A 279 -7.62 -5.97 12.01
N PRO A 280 -8.59 -6.11 12.94
CA PRO A 280 -8.50 -5.45 14.24
C PRO A 280 -7.28 -5.89 15.07
N LEU A 281 -6.97 -7.18 15.08
CA LEU A 281 -5.82 -7.71 15.80
C LEU A 281 -4.50 -7.16 15.26
N ALA A 282 -4.33 -7.15 13.93
CA ALA A 282 -3.11 -6.67 13.30
C ALA A 282 -2.91 -5.16 13.51
N ILE A 283 -3.95 -4.35 13.28
CA ILE A 283 -3.89 -2.88 13.46
C ILE A 283 -3.69 -2.53 14.94
N GLY A 284 -4.37 -3.21 15.86
CA GLY A 284 -4.18 -3.01 17.30
C GLY A 284 -2.76 -3.34 17.75
N GLY A 285 -2.23 -4.49 17.31
CA GLY A 285 -0.86 -4.90 17.59
C GLY A 285 0.17 -3.92 17.05
N VAL A 286 0.04 -3.48 15.80
CA VAL A 286 0.92 -2.47 15.19
C VAL A 286 0.86 -1.15 15.93
N THR A 287 -0.35 -0.70 16.29
CA THR A 287 -0.53 0.56 17.02
C THR A 287 0.23 0.55 18.35
N ILE A 288 0.10 -0.52 19.13
CA ILE A 288 0.81 -0.68 20.39
C ILE A 288 2.34 -0.69 20.15
N LEU A 289 2.80 -1.52 19.21
CA LEU A 289 4.24 -1.62 18.91
C LEU A 289 4.83 -0.30 18.41
N TYR A 290 4.10 0.47 17.60
CA TYR A 290 4.57 1.74 17.07
C TYR A 290 4.67 2.81 18.15
N VAL A 291 3.67 2.93 19.03
CA VAL A 291 3.73 3.86 20.15
C VAL A 291 4.91 3.50 21.06
N LEU A 292 5.06 2.22 21.41
CA LEU A 292 6.17 1.76 22.26
C LEU A 292 7.54 1.92 21.60
N ALA A 293 7.67 1.70 20.29
CA ALA A 293 8.92 1.92 19.58
C ALA A 293 9.29 3.42 19.56
N ASN A 294 8.32 4.32 19.43
CA ASN A 294 8.58 5.76 19.54
C ASN A 294 9.00 6.15 20.96
N VAL A 295 8.38 5.57 22.00
CA VAL A 295 8.85 5.73 23.39
C VAL A 295 10.31 5.27 23.52
N ALA A 296 10.68 4.13 22.91
CA ALA A 296 12.05 3.64 22.89
C ALA A 296 13.02 4.64 22.23
N TYR A 297 12.67 5.20 21.07
CA TYR A 297 13.49 6.21 20.40
C TYR A 297 13.70 7.44 21.27
N PHE A 298 12.64 8.00 21.88
CA PHE A 298 12.76 9.14 22.77
C PHE A 298 13.51 8.82 24.07
N ALA A 299 13.58 7.55 24.50
CA ALA A 299 14.34 7.16 25.69
C ALA A 299 15.87 7.21 25.50
N ALA A 300 16.34 7.06 24.25
CA ALA A 300 17.75 6.88 23.95
C ALA A 300 18.35 7.89 22.95
N ILE A 301 17.54 8.63 22.19
CA ILE A 301 18.02 9.57 21.17
C ILE A 301 17.76 11.03 21.63
N PRO A 302 18.80 11.89 21.72
CA PRO A 302 18.63 13.34 21.91
C PRO A 302 17.74 13.98 20.83
N LYS A 303 17.00 15.05 21.17
CA LYS A 303 16.03 15.71 20.27
C LYS A 303 16.63 16.15 18.93
N THR A 304 17.78 16.83 18.95
CA THR A 304 18.49 17.31 17.74
C THR A 304 18.95 16.16 16.85
N GLU A 305 19.49 15.10 17.45
CA GLU A 305 19.93 13.90 16.76
C GLU A 305 18.75 13.12 16.15
N LEU A 306 17.61 13.07 16.83
CA LEU A 306 16.39 12.48 16.30
C LEU A 306 15.87 13.28 15.09
N ALA A 307 15.80 14.60 15.21
CA ALA A 307 15.31 15.49 14.16
C ALA A 307 16.16 15.45 12.88
N THR A 308 17.46 15.18 13.01
CA THR A 308 18.42 15.12 11.88
C THR A 308 18.67 13.70 11.35
N SER A 309 18.15 12.67 12.02
CA SER A 309 18.41 11.26 11.65
C SER A 309 17.73 10.79 10.36
N GLU A 310 16.75 11.53 9.84
CA GLU A 310 16.01 11.19 8.62
C GLU A 310 15.54 9.71 8.59
N VAL A 311 16.12 8.88 7.72
CA VAL A 311 15.72 7.48 7.48
C VAL A 311 16.34 6.50 8.47
N ILE A 312 17.36 6.90 9.24
CA ILE A 312 18.19 5.98 10.03
C ILE A 312 17.91 6.03 11.55
N VAL A 313 16.71 6.47 11.98
CA VAL A 313 16.33 6.60 13.40
C VAL A 313 16.68 5.35 14.22
N ALA A 314 16.28 4.18 13.73
CA ALA A 314 16.55 2.92 14.44
C ALA A 314 18.06 2.59 14.52
N GLY A 315 18.85 2.99 13.53
CA GLY A 315 20.30 2.81 13.56
C GLY A 315 20.97 3.69 14.62
N VAL A 316 20.49 4.93 14.72
CA VAL A 316 20.88 5.88 15.77
C VAL A 316 20.49 5.35 17.16
N PHE A 317 19.27 4.82 17.32
CA PHE A 317 18.82 4.16 18.54
C PHE A 317 19.77 3.03 18.95
N PHE A 318 20.10 2.11 18.04
CA PHE A 318 20.99 0.99 18.34
C PHE A 318 22.40 1.46 18.76
N ARG A 319 22.94 2.47 18.09
CA ARG A 319 24.22 3.08 18.50
C ARG A 319 24.17 3.61 19.93
N ASN A 320 23.11 4.31 20.30
CA ASN A 320 23.01 4.97 21.60
C ASN A 320 22.75 3.99 22.75
N VAL A 321 22.10 2.85 22.48
CA VAL A 321 21.82 1.80 23.48
C VAL A 321 22.96 0.78 23.59
N PHE A 322 23.51 0.32 22.46
CA PHE A 322 24.47 -0.78 22.41
C PHE A 322 25.92 -0.35 22.17
N GLY A 323 26.14 0.90 21.77
CA GLY A 323 27.46 1.49 21.53
C GLY A 323 27.98 1.22 20.11
N ASN A 324 29.29 1.33 19.94
CA ASN A 324 29.97 1.28 18.64
C ASN A 324 30.62 -0.09 18.32
N SER A 325 30.27 -1.15 19.06
CA SER A 325 30.82 -2.49 18.81
C SER A 325 30.43 -2.99 17.42
N ALA A 326 31.21 -3.92 16.85
CA ALA A 326 30.89 -4.52 15.54
C ALA A 326 29.48 -5.15 15.52
N GLY A 327 29.07 -5.79 16.62
CA GLY A 327 27.71 -6.33 16.77
C GLY A 327 26.63 -5.25 16.79
N ALA A 328 26.86 -4.13 17.48
CA ALA A 328 25.92 -3.01 17.53
C ALA A 328 25.79 -2.30 16.16
N ARG A 329 26.89 -2.18 15.42
CA ARG A 329 26.91 -1.62 14.05
C ARG A 329 26.17 -2.49 13.04
N ALA A 330 26.02 -3.79 13.30
CA ALA A 330 25.28 -4.71 12.43
C ALA A 330 23.76 -4.71 12.67
N LEU A 331 23.26 -4.27 13.84
CA LEU A 331 21.83 -4.21 14.16
C LEU A 331 20.97 -3.44 13.13
N PRO A 332 21.43 -2.32 12.54
CA PRO A 332 20.70 -1.64 11.48
C PRO A 332 20.45 -2.52 10.23
N ALA A 333 21.23 -3.58 10.01
CA ALA A 333 20.96 -4.55 8.94
C ALA A 333 19.65 -5.31 9.16
N PHE A 334 19.20 -5.48 10.40
CA PHE A 334 17.88 -6.05 10.68
C PHE A 334 16.75 -5.14 10.18
N VAL A 335 16.94 -3.83 10.26
CA VAL A 335 16.01 -2.84 9.71
C VAL A 335 16.08 -2.85 8.18
N ALA A 336 17.27 -2.99 7.59
CA ALA A 336 17.38 -3.20 6.14
C ALA A 336 16.58 -4.44 5.69
N ILE A 337 16.78 -5.59 6.33
CA ILE A 337 16.07 -6.83 6.01
C ILE A 337 14.55 -6.67 6.19
N SER A 338 14.10 -5.93 7.21
CA SER A 338 12.70 -5.55 7.38
C SER A 338 12.18 -4.74 6.19
N ASN A 339 12.93 -3.74 5.73
CA ASN A 339 12.57 -2.93 4.56
C ASN A 339 12.48 -3.78 3.29
N LEU A 340 13.41 -4.70 3.06
CA LEU A 340 13.36 -5.66 1.95
C LEU A 340 12.11 -6.56 2.03
N GLY A 341 11.76 -7.02 3.23
CA GLY A 341 10.52 -7.75 3.46
C GLY A 341 9.27 -6.94 3.10
N ASN A 342 9.30 -5.62 3.30
CA ASN A 342 8.19 -4.74 2.88
C ASN A 342 8.15 -4.61 1.36
N VAL A 343 9.29 -4.40 0.70
CA VAL A 343 9.39 -4.37 -0.78
C VAL A 343 8.82 -5.65 -1.39
N LEU A 344 9.11 -6.83 -0.82
CA LEU A 344 8.53 -8.11 -1.23
C LEU A 344 7.00 -8.14 -1.08
N ALA A 345 6.48 -7.68 0.06
CA ALA A 345 5.03 -7.68 0.33
C ALA A 345 4.27 -6.70 -0.58
N VAL A 346 4.79 -5.48 -0.77
CA VAL A 346 4.20 -4.46 -1.64
C VAL A 346 4.23 -4.93 -3.09
N SER A 347 5.36 -5.43 -3.59
CA SER A 347 5.48 -5.93 -4.98
C SER A 347 4.51 -7.10 -5.23
N PHE A 348 4.35 -8.00 -4.26
CA PHE A 348 3.38 -9.09 -4.35
C PHE A 348 1.96 -8.56 -4.53
N ALA A 349 1.50 -7.68 -3.63
CA ALA A 349 0.13 -7.19 -3.62
C ALA A 349 -0.19 -6.27 -4.82
N HIS A 350 0.71 -5.33 -5.15
CA HIS A 350 0.52 -4.40 -6.25
C HIS A 350 0.50 -5.10 -7.62
N ALA A 351 1.30 -6.15 -7.82
CA ALA A 351 1.25 -6.90 -9.06
C ALA A 351 -0.12 -7.56 -9.30
N ARG A 352 -0.79 -8.07 -8.25
CA ARG A 352 -2.16 -8.62 -8.39
C ARG A 352 -3.15 -7.52 -8.72
N LEU A 353 -3.07 -6.37 -8.04
CA LEU A 353 -3.96 -5.25 -8.32
C LEU A 353 -3.80 -4.75 -9.77
N ASN A 354 -2.56 -4.59 -10.24
CA ASN A 354 -2.27 -4.22 -11.62
C ASN A 354 -2.78 -5.29 -12.61
N GLN A 355 -2.68 -6.58 -12.27
CA GLN A 355 -3.22 -7.67 -13.06
C GLN A 355 -4.75 -7.63 -13.13
N GLU A 356 -5.46 -7.33 -12.04
CA GLU A 356 -6.92 -7.19 -12.02
C GLU A 356 -7.37 -6.00 -12.87
N LEU A 357 -6.67 -4.86 -12.79
CA LEU A 357 -6.92 -3.71 -13.68
C LEU A 357 -6.68 -4.07 -15.16
N ALA A 358 -5.66 -4.90 -15.44
CA ALA A 358 -5.38 -5.38 -16.79
C ALA A 358 -6.46 -6.36 -17.30
N LYS A 359 -6.94 -7.28 -16.46
CA LYS A 359 -8.01 -8.24 -16.83
C LYS A 359 -9.31 -7.53 -17.25
N GLU A 360 -9.52 -6.32 -16.75
CA GLU A 360 -10.64 -5.47 -17.14
C GLU A 360 -10.44 -4.74 -18.47
N GLY A 361 -9.27 -4.79 -19.11
CA GLY A 361 -9.05 -4.10 -20.38
C GLY A 361 -8.67 -2.62 -20.23
N LEU A 362 -8.35 -2.16 -19.01
CA LEU A 362 -8.00 -0.77 -18.73
C LEU A 362 -6.59 -0.41 -19.19
N LEU A 363 -5.69 -1.38 -19.34
CA LEU A 363 -4.31 -1.15 -19.79
C LEU A 363 -4.17 -1.38 -21.29
N PRO A 364 -3.36 -0.59 -22.03
CA PRO A 364 -2.96 -0.99 -23.38
C PRO A 364 -2.22 -2.33 -23.31
N PHE A 365 -2.47 -3.22 -24.27
CA PHE A 365 -1.93 -4.59 -24.26
C PHE A 365 -2.33 -5.37 -22.99
N SER A 366 -3.57 -5.20 -22.53
CA SER A 366 -4.11 -5.81 -21.30
C SER A 366 -3.84 -7.31 -21.15
N THR A 367 -3.85 -8.08 -22.24
CA THR A 367 -3.54 -9.52 -22.23
C THR A 367 -2.12 -9.84 -21.76
N PHE A 368 -1.14 -8.97 -22.09
CA PHE A 368 0.24 -9.11 -21.63
C PHE A 368 0.35 -8.86 -20.12
N TRP A 369 -0.21 -7.75 -19.64
CA TRP A 369 -0.17 -7.38 -18.23
C TRP A 369 -1.00 -8.30 -17.33
N ALA A 370 -2.08 -8.87 -17.86
CA ALA A 370 -2.93 -9.84 -17.18
C ALA A 370 -2.32 -11.25 -17.10
N SER A 371 -1.23 -11.53 -17.83
CA SER A 371 -0.69 -12.89 -17.98
C SER A 371 -0.01 -13.43 -16.72
N ASN A 372 -0.14 -14.75 -16.50
CA ASN A 372 0.64 -15.51 -15.51
C ASN A 372 1.86 -16.23 -16.11
N LYS A 373 2.08 -16.12 -17.42
CA LYS A 373 3.20 -16.80 -18.09
C LYS A 373 4.53 -16.06 -17.80
N PRO A 374 5.66 -16.78 -17.75
CA PRO A 374 5.80 -18.23 -17.94
C PRO A 374 5.73 -19.06 -16.64
N PHE A 375 5.95 -18.47 -15.46
CA PHE A 375 6.17 -19.21 -14.21
C PHE A 375 4.94 -19.32 -13.29
N ASN A 376 3.73 -19.12 -13.83
CA ASN A 376 2.49 -19.06 -13.07
C ASN A 376 2.51 -17.95 -12.00
N ALA A 377 3.01 -16.78 -12.41
CA ALA A 377 3.10 -15.57 -11.60
C ALA A 377 2.83 -14.35 -12.49
N PRO A 378 2.31 -13.23 -11.95
CA PRO A 378 2.03 -12.02 -12.72
C PRO A 378 3.32 -11.25 -13.06
N ALA A 379 4.22 -11.87 -13.82
CA ALA A 379 5.57 -11.37 -14.10
C ALA A 379 5.55 -10.03 -14.86
N ALA A 380 4.63 -9.86 -15.81
CA ALA A 380 4.46 -8.60 -16.52
C ALA A 380 4.00 -7.47 -15.59
N ALA A 381 3.02 -7.71 -14.71
CA ALA A 381 2.56 -6.73 -13.75
C ALA A 381 3.61 -6.41 -12.67
N LEU A 382 4.40 -7.42 -12.25
CA LEU A 382 5.58 -7.25 -11.39
C LEU A 382 6.63 -6.35 -12.06
N PHE A 383 6.87 -6.53 -13.36
CA PHE A 383 7.78 -5.70 -14.12
C PHE A 383 7.27 -4.25 -14.24
N LEU A 384 5.97 -4.03 -14.43
CA LEU A 384 5.37 -2.70 -14.40
C LEU A 384 5.61 -2.00 -13.05
N HIS A 385 5.36 -2.72 -11.94
CA HIS A 385 5.64 -2.23 -10.58
C HIS A 385 7.12 -1.87 -10.39
N TRP A 386 8.03 -2.70 -10.93
CA TRP A 386 9.46 -2.47 -10.88
C TRP A 386 9.88 -1.21 -11.64
N ILE A 387 9.38 -1.00 -12.87
CA ILE A 387 9.69 0.19 -13.68
C ILE A 387 9.36 1.45 -12.90
N VAL A 388 8.14 1.53 -12.36
CA VAL A 388 7.66 2.71 -11.64
C VAL A 388 8.46 2.91 -10.36
N THR A 389 8.78 1.81 -9.65
CA THR A 389 9.64 1.85 -8.47
C THR A 389 11.03 2.40 -8.77
N VAL A 390 11.68 1.97 -9.86
CA VAL A 390 13.00 2.47 -10.27
C VAL A 390 12.94 3.92 -10.71
N ILE A 391 11.94 4.30 -11.52
CA ILE A 391 11.75 5.69 -11.96
C ILE A 391 11.63 6.61 -10.75
N VAL A 392 10.75 6.32 -9.79
CA VAL A 392 10.53 7.16 -8.62
C VAL A 392 11.73 7.16 -7.66
N LEU A 393 12.56 6.12 -7.68
CA LEU A 393 13.79 6.07 -6.90
C LEU A 393 14.94 6.89 -7.51
N VAL A 394 14.96 7.04 -8.84
CA VAL A 394 16.05 7.70 -9.58
C VAL A 394 15.70 9.14 -9.96
N ALA A 395 14.45 9.42 -10.32
CA ALA A 395 14.01 10.71 -10.87
C ALA A 395 14.18 11.90 -9.90
N PRO A 396 13.85 11.80 -8.60
CA PRO A 396 14.12 12.89 -7.67
C PRO A 396 15.64 13.11 -7.54
N PRO A 397 16.19 14.33 -7.58
CA PRO A 397 17.61 14.57 -7.38
C PRO A 397 18.17 13.92 -6.10
N ALA A 398 19.49 13.64 -6.08
CA ALA A 398 20.15 13.15 -4.87
C ALA A 398 20.01 14.19 -3.74
N GLY A 399 19.53 13.76 -2.58
CA GLY A 399 19.12 14.62 -1.46
C GLY A 399 18.08 13.92 -0.57
N PRO A 400 17.44 14.62 0.39
CA PRO A 400 16.45 14.08 1.33
C PRO A 400 15.12 13.75 0.63
N ALA A 401 15.16 12.86 -0.36
CA ALA A 401 14.03 12.49 -1.20
C ALA A 401 13.05 11.53 -0.52
N TYR A 402 13.43 10.97 0.64
CA TYR A 402 12.60 9.96 1.31
C TYR A 402 11.20 10.50 1.65
N ASN A 403 11.11 11.61 2.36
CA ASN A 403 9.82 12.20 2.75
C ASN A 403 9.00 12.56 1.51
N PHE A 404 9.62 13.17 0.51
CA PHE A 404 8.97 13.46 -0.78
C PHE A 404 8.40 12.20 -1.45
N ILE A 405 9.17 11.11 -1.51
CA ILE A 405 8.74 9.83 -2.08
C ILE A 405 7.57 9.22 -1.28
N THR A 406 7.63 9.27 0.06
CA THR A 406 6.55 8.74 0.90
C THR A 406 5.28 9.56 0.80
N ASP A 407 5.40 10.88 0.69
CA ASP A 407 4.28 11.81 0.57
C ASP A 407 3.63 11.67 -0.81
N LEU A 408 4.43 11.53 -1.88
CA LEU A 408 3.96 11.28 -3.24
C LEU A 408 3.13 9.98 -3.36
N TYR A 409 3.45 8.95 -2.57
CA TYR A 409 2.65 7.72 -2.50
C TYR A 409 1.39 7.86 -1.65
N THR A 410 1.48 8.59 -0.54
CA THR A 410 0.42 8.64 0.49
C THR A 410 -0.69 9.60 0.09
N TYR A 411 -0.31 10.77 -0.41
CA TYR A 411 -1.22 11.87 -0.70
C TYR A 411 -2.35 11.53 -1.69
N PRO A 412 -2.10 10.97 -2.89
CA PRO A 412 -3.19 10.63 -3.81
C PRO A 412 -4.12 9.56 -3.23
N GLY A 413 -3.57 8.65 -2.41
CA GLY A 413 -4.36 7.66 -1.68
C GLY A 413 -5.37 8.28 -0.71
N ALA A 414 -5.09 9.47 -0.15
CA ALA A 414 -6.06 10.18 0.68
C ALA A 414 -7.31 10.58 -0.11
N TRP A 415 -7.17 11.00 -1.37
CA TRP A 415 -8.32 11.30 -2.24
C TRP A 415 -9.18 10.05 -2.48
N ILE A 416 -8.55 8.95 -2.87
CA ILE A 416 -9.25 7.67 -3.08
C ILE A 416 -10.00 7.24 -1.82
N ASN A 417 -9.34 7.30 -0.66
CA ASN A 417 -9.93 6.93 0.62
C ASN A 417 -11.08 7.87 1.05
N ALA A 418 -10.97 9.17 0.76
CA ALA A 418 -12.07 10.11 0.94
C ALA A 418 -13.28 9.70 0.10
N PHE A 419 -13.08 9.37 -1.18
CA PHE A 419 -14.16 8.88 -2.05
C PHE A 419 -14.72 7.52 -1.59
N VAL A 420 -13.90 6.59 -1.11
CA VAL A 420 -14.41 5.34 -0.52
C VAL A 420 -15.31 5.63 0.69
N GLY A 421 -14.88 6.50 1.61
CA GLY A 421 -15.68 6.89 2.77
C GLY A 421 -16.98 7.62 2.40
N ILE A 422 -16.90 8.57 1.47
CA ILE A 422 -18.09 9.28 0.95
C ILE A 422 -19.04 8.30 0.25
N GLY A 423 -18.51 7.36 -0.51
CA GLY A 423 -19.26 6.28 -1.14
C GLY A 423 -20.03 5.45 -0.12
N LEU A 424 -19.40 5.10 1.00
CA LEU A 424 -20.10 4.37 2.08
C LEU A 424 -21.23 5.21 2.69
N LEU A 425 -20.96 6.49 2.99
CA LEU A 425 -21.99 7.39 3.52
C LEU A 425 -23.19 7.48 2.56
N TYR A 426 -22.94 7.58 1.25
CA TYR A 426 -23.99 7.57 0.23
C TYR A 426 -24.81 6.26 0.25
N LEU A 427 -24.14 5.11 0.30
CA LEU A 427 -24.79 3.80 0.32
C LEU A 427 -25.62 3.57 1.59
N GLN A 428 -25.13 4.02 2.75
CA GLN A 428 -25.83 3.94 4.02
C GLN A 428 -27.02 4.92 4.09
N TRP A 429 -26.87 6.13 3.55
CA TRP A 429 -27.90 7.17 3.57
C TRP A 429 -29.02 6.91 2.56
N ASN A 430 -28.68 6.49 1.35
CA ASN A 430 -29.64 6.30 0.28
C ASN A 430 -30.32 4.92 0.36
N LYS A 431 -31.49 4.87 1.01
CA LYS A 431 -32.30 3.65 1.15
C LYS A 431 -32.59 2.93 -0.18
N ARG A 432 -32.60 3.63 -1.33
CA ARG A 432 -32.81 3.01 -2.65
C ARG A 432 -31.69 2.05 -3.06
N GLU A 433 -30.50 2.18 -2.47
CA GLU A 433 -29.36 1.32 -2.77
C GLU A 433 -29.45 -0.05 -2.07
N ASN A 434 -30.39 -0.24 -1.13
CA ASN A 434 -30.58 -1.48 -0.35
C ASN A 434 -29.25 -2.06 0.17
N TRP A 435 -28.38 -1.19 0.69
CA TRP A 435 -27.05 -1.59 1.17
C TRP A 435 -27.15 -2.40 2.46
N THR A 436 -26.54 -3.58 2.46
CA THR A 436 -26.48 -4.48 3.62
C THR A 436 -25.09 -5.08 3.74
N SER A 437 -24.56 -5.16 4.95
CA SER A 437 -23.27 -5.78 5.24
C SER A 437 -23.31 -6.54 6.56
N PRO A 438 -22.57 -7.65 6.70
CA PRO A 438 -22.37 -8.30 8.00
C PRO A 438 -21.70 -7.40 9.05
N TRP A 439 -21.01 -6.33 8.62
CA TRP A 439 -20.38 -5.35 9.48
C TRP A 439 -20.95 -3.97 9.21
N HIS A 440 -21.45 -3.29 10.24
CA HIS A 440 -22.01 -1.95 10.11
C HIS A 440 -21.17 -0.93 10.87
N THR A 441 -20.51 -0.06 10.11
CA THR A 441 -19.76 1.09 10.59
C THR A 441 -20.72 2.20 10.95
N TYR A 442 -20.63 2.67 12.20
CA TYR A 442 -21.42 3.81 12.65
C TYR A 442 -21.07 5.09 11.88
N PHE A 443 -22.09 5.87 11.55
CA PHE A 443 -21.98 7.09 10.74
C PHE A 443 -20.89 8.07 11.24
N PRO A 444 -20.73 8.34 12.56
CA PRO A 444 -19.66 9.21 13.06
C PRO A 444 -18.24 8.70 12.77
N ILE A 445 -18.04 7.38 12.74
CA ILE A 445 -16.74 6.76 12.43
C ILE A 445 -16.38 7.00 10.97
N THR A 446 -17.34 6.80 10.07
CA THR A 446 -17.16 7.08 8.64
C THR A 446 -16.93 8.57 8.39
N ILE A 447 -17.65 9.46 9.07
CA ILE A 447 -17.43 10.91 8.99
C ILE A 447 -16.01 11.27 9.44
N LEU A 448 -15.56 10.75 10.57
CA LEU A 448 -14.20 11.02 11.07
C LEU A 448 -13.13 10.56 10.05
N TYR A 449 -13.32 9.38 9.46
CA TYR A 449 -12.44 8.89 8.40
C TYR A 449 -12.44 9.79 7.16
N VAL A 450 -13.61 10.24 6.70
CA VAL A 450 -13.73 11.17 5.56
C VAL A 450 -13.06 12.51 5.88
N LEU A 451 -13.34 13.10 7.04
CA LEU A 451 -12.77 14.39 7.45
C LEU A 451 -11.25 14.31 7.55
N ALA A 452 -10.70 13.22 8.10
CA ALA A 452 -9.26 13.01 8.16
C ALA A 452 -8.64 12.94 6.77
N ASN A 453 -9.24 12.22 5.82
CA ASN A 453 -8.71 12.15 4.46
C ASN A 453 -8.86 13.49 3.70
N VAL A 454 -9.99 14.21 3.88
CA VAL A 454 -10.19 15.54 3.29
C VAL A 454 -9.17 16.54 3.82
N PHE A 455 -8.87 16.51 5.12
CA PHE A 455 -7.80 17.31 5.72
C PHE A 455 -6.45 17.04 5.01
N LEU A 456 -6.10 15.77 4.78
CA LEU A 456 -4.86 15.41 4.07
C LEU A 456 -4.88 15.78 2.58
N CYS A 457 -6.06 15.96 1.97
CA CYS A 457 -6.18 16.41 0.58
C CYS A 457 -5.91 17.92 0.43
N ILE A 458 -6.33 18.71 1.43
CA ILE A 458 -6.34 20.19 1.37
C ILE A 458 -5.06 20.77 1.96
N VAL A 459 -4.69 20.35 3.17
CA VAL A 459 -3.66 21.06 3.95
C VAL A 459 -2.25 21.03 3.31
N PRO A 460 -1.84 19.99 2.58
CA PRO A 460 -0.58 20.01 1.82
C PRO A 460 -0.43 21.14 0.80
N PHE A 461 -1.53 21.80 0.38
CA PHE A 461 -1.46 22.99 -0.48
C PHE A 461 -1.22 24.30 0.30
N ILE A 462 -1.32 24.28 1.62
CA ILE A 462 -1.05 25.44 2.46
C ILE A 462 0.47 25.62 2.58
N PRO A 463 1.01 26.81 2.27
CA PRO A 463 2.46 27.03 2.32
C PRO A 463 3.02 26.85 3.74
N PRO A 464 4.23 26.29 3.89
CA PRO A 464 4.94 26.30 5.15
C PRO A 464 5.27 27.74 5.56
N THR A 465 5.37 27.98 6.86
CA THR A 465 5.77 29.30 7.42
C THR A 465 7.25 29.63 7.13
N GLY A 466 8.07 28.61 6.87
CA GLY A 466 9.49 28.75 6.54
C GLY A 466 9.78 28.60 5.05
N SER A 467 10.94 28.01 4.73
CA SER A 467 11.34 27.77 3.34
C SER A 467 10.36 26.83 2.63
N TRP A 468 9.99 27.19 1.40
CA TRP A 468 9.13 26.36 0.55
C TRP A 468 9.81 25.04 0.15
N THR A 469 11.13 24.98 0.26
CA THR A 469 12.00 23.85 -0.08
C THR A 469 12.74 23.31 1.14
N ALA A 470 12.21 23.54 2.36
CA ALA A 470 12.85 23.14 3.62
C ALA A 470 13.21 21.65 3.66
N GLU A 471 12.47 20.80 2.94
CA GLU A 471 12.70 19.36 2.86
C GLU A 471 13.39 18.92 1.55
N GLY A 472 14.10 19.85 0.90
CA GLY A 472 14.80 19.62 -0.37
C GLY A 472 13.92 19.75 -1.63
N TYR A 473 12.60 19.68 -1.48
CA TYR A 473 11.64 19.77 -2.58
C TYR A 473 10.59 20.85 -2.29
N PRO A 474 10.09 21.58 -3.30
CA PRO A 474 9.02 22.53 -3.08
C PRO A 474 7.76 21.82 -2.56
N TYR A 475 7.19 22.33 -1.46
CA TYR A 475 6.09 21.69 -0.72
C TYR A 475 4.89 21.31 -1.61
N TYR A 476 4.60 22.11 -2.63
CA TYR A 476 3.47 21.92 -3.53
C TYR A 476 3.71 20.85 -4.62
N VAL A 477 4.93 20.34 -4.80
CA VAL A 477 5.23 19.41 -5.90
C VAL A 477 4.50 18.08 -5.72
N PHE A 478 4.60 17.45 -4.55
CA PHE A 478 3.94 16.15 -4.34
C PHE A 478 2.40 16.24 -4.42
N PRO A 479 1.70 17.26 -3.87
CA PRO A 479 0.25 17.33 -4.03
C PRO A 479 -0.16 17.69 -5.46
N ILE A 480 0.57 18.55 -6.18
CA ILE A 480 0.29 18.84 -7.60
C ILE A 480 0.48 17.58 -8.46
N VAL A 481 1.58 16.86 -8.29
CA VAL A 481 1.83 15.62 -9.04
C VAL A 481 0.78 14.57 -8.69
N GLY A 482 0.42 14.42 -7.41
CA GLY A 482 -0.60 13.48 -6.97
C GLY A 482 -1.98 13.78 -7.56
N VAL A 483 -2.45 15.02 -7.49
CA VAL A 483 -3.70 15.44 -8.14
C VAL A 483 -3.61 15.30 -9.66
N GLY A 484 -2.48 15.69 -10.26
CA GLY A 484 -2.23 15.57 -11.69
C GLY A 484 -2.36 14.13 -12.20
N VAL A 485 -1.84 13.15 -11.45
CA VAL A 485 -1.99 11.73 -11.77
C VAL A 485 -3.45 11.29 -11.68
N LEU A 486 -4.20 11.72 -10.66
CA LEU A 486 -5.64 11.40 -10.54
C LEU A 486 -6.44 12.00 -11.70
N LEU A 487 -6.15 13.26 -12.07
CA LEU A 487 -6.76 13.92 -13.23
C LEU A 487 -6.39 13.23 -14.54
N LEU A 488 -5.16 12.74 -14.68
CA LEU A 488 -4.72 11.95 -15.83
C LEU A 488 -5.58 10.68 -15.98
N GLY A 489 -6.02 10.05 -14.90
CA GLY A 489 -6.99 8.95 -14.96
C GLY A 489 -8.33 9.37 -15.58
N GLY A 490 -8.82 10.57 -15.27
CA GLY A 490 -10.02 11.14 -15.88
C GLY A 490 -9.84 11.52 -17.35
N VAL A 491 -8.67 12.05 -17.72
CA VAL A 491 -8.30 12.33 -19.11
C VAL A 491 -8.21 11.02 -19.89
N TYR A 492 -7.50 10.02 -19.34
CA TYR A 492 -7.40 8.68 -19.92
C TYR A 492 -8.77 8.05 -20.14
N TRP A 493 -9.67 8.15 -19.16
CA TRP A 493 -11.05 7.72 -19.30
C TRP A 493 -11.74 8.37 -20.51
N GLY A 494 -11.58 9.68 -20.71
CA GLY A 494 -12.14 10.39 -21.86
C GLY A 494 -11.61 9.87 -23.20
N PHE A 495 -10.29 9.64 -23.29
CA PHE A 495 -9.68 9.05 -24.49
C PHE A 495 -10.14 7.62 -24.74
N TRP A 496 -10.09 6.78 -23.70
CA TRP A 496 -10.39 5.35 -23.78
C TRP A 496 -11.87 5.05 -24.04
N THR A 497 -12.79 5.83 -23.47
CA THR A 497 -14.24 5.59 -23.61
C THR A 497 -14.92 6.39 -24.73
N LYS A 498 -14.37 7.54 -25.14
CA LYS A 498 -15.00 8.40 -26.15
C LYS A 498 -14.17 8.52 -27.43
N ILE A 499 -12.89 8.87 -27.32
CA ILE A 499 -12.07 9.24 -28.49
C ILE A 499 -11.61 8.00 -29.27
N PHE A 500 -10.91 7.05 -28.64
CA PHE A 500 -10.46 5.83 -29.34
C PHE A 500 -11.60 5.00 -29.92
N PRO A 501 -12.75 4.82 -29.23
CA PRO A 501 -13.89 4.11 -29.80
C PRO A 501 -14.48 4.86 -30.99
N ALA A 502 -14.56 6.20 -30.96
CA ALA A 502 -15.01 7.00 -32.09
C ALA A 502 -14.09 6.88 -33.32
N ILE A 503 -12.77 6.86 -33.11
CA ILE A 503 -11.78 6.70 -34.19
C ILE A 503 -11.79 5.26 -34.73
N GLY A 504 -11.82 4.27 -33.85
CA GLY A 504 -11.73 2.85 -34.20
C GLY A 504 -13.06 2.22 -34.63
N GLY A 505 -14.17 2.95 -34.58
CA GLY A 505 -15.49 2.43 -34.93
C GLY A 505 -16.00 1.33 -33.99
N TYR A 506 -15.68 1.40 -32.70
CA TYR A 506 -16.16 0.46 -31.67
C TYR A 506 -16.78 1.21 -30.49
N LYS A 507 -17.38 0.48 -29.54
CA LYS A 507 -17.84 0.98 -28.24
C LYS A 507 -17.26 0.12 -27.14
N VAL A 508 -16.94 0.75 -26.01
CA VAL A 508 -16.59 0.02 -24.78
C VAL A 508 -17.87 -0.27 -24.02
N VAL A 509 -18.18 -1.55 -23.81
CA VAL A 509 -19.37 -2.01 -23.10
C VAL A 509 -18.95 -2.69 -21.81
N ALA A 510 -19.64 -2.35 -20.71
CA ALA A 510 -19.55 -3.09 -19.47
C ALA A 510 -20.52 -4.23 -19.54
N GLU A 511 -19.98 -5.42 -19.56
CA GLU A 511 -20.75 -6.63 -19.36
C GLU A 511 -20.74 -6.94 -17.86
N ARG A 512 -21.93 -7.01 -17.27
CA ARG A 512 -22.11 -7.53 -15.91
C ARG A 512 -22.12 -9.04 -16.03
N THR A 513 -21.00 -9.65 -15.71
CA THR A 513 -20.84 -11.11 -15.69
C THR A 513 -20.90 -11.58 -14.25
N TYR A 514 -21.51 -12.71 -13.98
CA TYR A 514 -21.43 -13.31 -12.64
C TYR A 514 -20.20 -14.22 -12.57
N ASP A 515 -19.45 -14.15 -11.48
CA ASP A 515 -18.43 -15.17 -11.21
C ASP A 515 -19.09 -16.49 -10.80
N GLU A 516 -18.31 -17.57 -10.70
CA GLU A 516 -18.79 -18.91 -10.33
C GLU A 516 -19.47 -18.95 -8.96
N GLU A 517 -19.21 -17.94 -8.12
CA GLU A 517 -19.79 -17.77 -6.80
C GLU A 517 -21.07 -16.92 -6.82
N GLY A 518 -21.57 -16.54 -8.00
CA GLY A 518 -22.81 -15.82 -8.20
C GLY A 518 -22.74 -14.33 -7.89
N HIS A 519 -21.56 -13.75 -7.77
CA HIS A 519 -21.39 -12.32 -7.51
C HIS A 519 -21.28 -11.55 -8.85
N GLU A 520 -21.69 -10.27 -8.89
CA GLU A 520 -21.71 -9.42 -10.11
C GLU A 520 -20.35 -8.78 -10.44
N VAL A 521 -19.55 -9.33 -11.35
CA VAL A 521 -18.28 -8.74 -11.87
C VAL A 521 -18.57 -7.83 -13.08
N ILE A 522 -17.86 -6.71 -13.20
CA ILE A 522 -17.92 -5.87 -14.40
C ILE A 522 -16.69 -6.15 -15.26
N ARG A 523 -16.90 -6.54 -16.52
CA ARG A 523 -15.84 -6.67 -17.52
C ARG A 523 -16.04 -5.66 -18.64
N TYR A 524 -14.95 -5.07 -19.13
CA TYR A 524 -15.01 -4.11 -20.24
C TYR A 524 -14.60 -4.78 -21.55
N ARG A 525 -15.48 -4.72 -22.55
CA ARG A 525 -15.23 -5.28 -23.89
C ARG A 525 -15.42 -4.24 -24.98
N LYS A 526 -14.63 -4.36 -26.05
CA LYS A 526 -14.77 -3.56 -27.27
C LYS A 526 -15.74 -4.28 -28.22
N VAL A 527 -16.80 -3.61 -28.62
CA VAL A 527 -17.82 -4.13 -29.55
C VAL A 527 -17.87 -3.23 -30.78
N SER A 528 -17.83 -3.80 -31.98
CA SER A 528 -17.90 -3.04 -33.23
C SER A 528 -19.20 -2.22 -33.32
N THR A 529 -19.11 -1.01 -33.87
CA THR A 529 -20.28 -0.16 -34.16
C THR A 529 -20.65 -0.11 -35.63
N LYS A 530 -19.83 -0.72 -36.51
CA LYS A 530 -20.14 -0.81 -37.95
C LYS A 530 -21.21 -1.88 -38.18
N HIS A 531 -22.31 -1.50 -38.83
CA HIS A 531 -23.45 -2.37 -39.12
C HIS A 531 -23.01 -3.64 -39.85
N GLY A 532 -23.29 -4.82 -39.27
CA GLY A 532 -23.12 -6.13 -39.90
C GLY A 532 -22.30 -7.14 -39.11
N HIS A 533 -21.49 -6.74 -38.12
CA HIS A 533 -20.74 -7.66 -37.25
C HIS A 533 -20.84 -7.20 -35.79
N SER A 534 -21.87 -7.63 -35.08
CA SER A 534 -22.03 -7.47 -33.63
C SER A 534 -21.22 -8.51 -32.85
N GLY A 535 -19.97 -8.74 -33.24
CA GLY A 535 -19.03 -9.66 -32.57
C GLY A 535 -18.03 -8.92 -31.69
N PRO A 536 -17.48 -9.58 -30.65
CA PRO A 536 -16.36 -9.04 -29.87
C PRO A 536 -15.12 -8.82 -30.76
N ILE A 537 -14.40 -7.71 -30.54
CA ILE A 537 -13.12 -7.42 -31.20
C ILE A 537 -11.99 -7.86 -30.25
N ASP A 538 -11.10 -8.74 -30.73
CA ASP A 538 -9.94 -9.30 -29.98
C ASP A 538 -8.99 -8.23 -29.41
#